data_AF-F9FAF2-F1
#
_entry.id   AF-F9FAF2-F1
#
_cell.length_a   1.000
_cell.length_b   1.000
_cell.length_c   1.000
_cell.angle_alpha   90.00
_cell.angle_beta   90.00
_cell.angle_gamma   90.00
#
_symmetry.space_group_name_H-M   'P 1'
#
loop_
_entity.id
_entity.type
_entity.pdbx_description
1 polymer ?
#
loop_
_entity_poly.entity_id
_entity_poly.type
_entity_poly.pdbx_seq_one_letter_code
_entity_poly.pdbx_strand_id
1 'polypeptide(L)'
;MSSRRTHTKSRTGCTNCISSVDSSSDSRSSYFPNLSPSNSTPTPTLSSLDNHHLVDSPDPFGSYSHPSPTQQIAPFPPHELWARDCELMHHYCTVTADTLCVRKDLAYVWGVAIPRLGYQDPFVMHGILAIAAAHKAYLVPANRKTYLPLADYHQTLGSEGYRRYLQHYNMTNWMPVFGFASLVVLHMLTLPTRMDNCALEDPITNLIELAGLLRGIKTTLEPAMGRIVRTEFAPVVFGIWVLDSDNEAERCPSLENSSLPTDTWAALQRLRAFQEADIPASGLQQYTAAIEGLETSARLFAAAGLHAEVAAAHFWLYIIDDSILIDLAAQRPHALLLFAHYLVHWAVFEKGFWFTRGWSRQVMAKIEEGLSGRPNFLEMMQWPKQMVAEAVV
;
A
#
# COMPACT_ATOMS: atom_id res chain seq x y z
N MET A 1 -57.65 -28.52 -29.86
CA MET A 1 -57.97 -27.09 -30.08
C MET A 1 -58.05 -26.42 -28.72
N SER A 2 -57.07 -25.60 -28.35
CA SER A 2 -57.12 -24.79 -27.13
C SER A 2 -56.84 -23.33 -27.48
N SER A 3 -57.77 -22.48 -27.06
CA SER A 3 -57.92 -21.08 -27.46
C SER A 3 -56.77 -20.21 -26.97
N ARG A 4 -56.17 -19.42 -27.88
CA ARG A 4 -55.23 -18.35 -27.51
C ARG A 4 -56.00 -17.25 -26.78
N ARG A 5 -55.73 -17.05 -25.49
CA ARG A 5 -56.13 -15.81 -24.79
C ARG A 5 -55.12 -14.71 -25.11
N THR A 6 -55.61 -13.59 -25.63
CA THR A 6 -54.86 -12.35 -25.80
C THR A 6 -54.69 -11.66 -24.44
N HIS A 7 -53.48 -11.17 -24.15
CA HIS A 7 -53.22 -10.31 -23.00
C HIS A 7 -52.62 -8.98 -23.46
N THR A 8 -53.15 -7.90 -22.92
CA THR A 8 -52.68 -6.52 -23.12
C THR A 8 -51.53 -6.24 -22.13
N LYS A 9 -50.37 -5.75 -22.61
CA LYS A 9 -49.26 -5.31 -21.75
C LYS A 9 -49.67 -4.10 -20.92
N SER A 10 -49.70 -4.23 -19.59
CA SER A 10 -49.72 -3.11 -18.63
C SER A 10 -48.29 -2.70 -18.27
N ARG A 11 -48.05 -1.41 -18.04
CA ARG A 11 -46.72 -0.83 -17.69
C ARG A 11 -46.27 -1.12 -16.25
N THR A 12 -47.06 -1.85 -15.47
CA THR A 12 -46.75 -2.35 -14.14
C THR A 12 -47.06 -3.85 -14.12
N GLY A 13 -46.04 -4.68 -13.92
CA GLY A 13 -46.08 -6.14 -14.16
C GLY A 13 -47.18 -6.92 -13.40
N CYS A 14 -47.50 -8.11 -13.88
CA CYS A 14 -48.53 -8.99 -13.33
C CYS A 14 -48.11 -9.61 -11.99
N THR A 15 -49.02 -9.58 -11.01
CA THR A 15 -48.81 -10.02 -9.63
C THR A 15 -48.57 -11.52 -9.46
N ASN A 16 -48.88 -12.34 -10.47
CA ASN A 16 -48.73 -13.81 -10.40
C ASN A 16 -47.29 -14.32 -10.61
N CYS A 17 -46.33 -13.47 -10.98
CA CYS A 17 -44.93 -13.87 -11.17
C CYS A 17 -44.01 -13.53 -9.99
N ILE A 18 -44.51 -12.86 -8.94
CA ILE A 18 -43.68 -12.38 -7.83
C ILE A 18 -43.64 -13.38 -6.65
N SER A 19 -44.49 -14.40 -6.63
CA SER A 19 -44.64 -15.30 -5.48
C SER A 19 -43.98 -16.68 -5.62
N SER A 20 -42.96 -16.86 -6.49
CA SER A 20 -42.38 -18.19 -6.74
C SER A 20 -40.84 -18.26 -6.71
N VAL A 21 -40.15 -17.29 -6.11
CA VAL A 21 -38.67 -17.33 -6.00
C VAL A 21 -38.22 -17.18 -4.54
N ASP A 22 -38.81 -17.97 -3.65
CA ASP A 22 -38.24 -18.29 -2.34
C ASP A 22 -38.59 -19.74 -2.03
N SER A 23 -37.64 -20.67 -2.28
CA SER A 23 -37.45 -21.97 -1.58
C SER A 23 -36.46 -22.89 -2.31
N SER A 24 -35.45 -23.36 -1.55
CA SER A 24 -34.70 -24.63 -1.65
C SER A 24 -33.66 -24.90 -2.78
N SER A 25 -32.39 -24.72 -2.37
CA SER A 25 -31.23 -25.67 -2.35
C SER A 25 -31.09 -26.89 -3.28
N ASP A 26 -29.85 -27.02 -3.77
CA ASP A 26 -29.04 -28.21 -4.12
C ASP A 26 -29.42 -29.09 -5.33
N SER A 27 -28.59 -29.06 -6.38
CA SER A 27 -27.82 -30.23 -6.88
C SER A 27 -27.04 -29.94 -8.18
N ARG A 28 -25.84 -30.55 -8.26
CA ARG A 28 -24.93 -30.60 -9.41
C ARG A 28 -25.60 -31.14 -10.69
N SER A 29 -25.34 -30.52 -11.84
CA SER A 29 -24.84 -31.22 -13.05
C SER A 29 -24.59 -30.26 -14.21
N SER A 30 -23.37 -30.34 -14.72
CA SER A 30 -22.86 -30.03 -16.06
C SER A 30 -23.88 -30.08 -17.20
N TYR A 31 -23.99 -28.99 -17.97
CA TYR A 31 -24.29 -29.02 -19.41
C TYR A 31 -23.65 -27.82 -20.13
N PHE A 32 -22.62 -28.09 -20.95
CA PHE A 32 -22.24 -27.26 -22.08
C PHE A 32 -23.19 -27.53 -23.25
N PRO A 33 -23.44 -26.55 -24.11
CA PRO A 33 -23.18 -26.82 -25.53
C PRO A 33 -22.42 -25.70 -26.24
N ASN A 34 -21.33 -26.11 -26.89
CA ASN A 34 -20.70 -25.44 -28.01
C ASN A 34 -21.67 -25.33 -29.19
N LEU A 35 -21.76 -24.14 -29.81
CA LEU A 35 -22.13 -23.99 -31.21
C LEU A 35 -21.32 -22.82 -31.81
N SER A 36 -20.53 -23.13 -32.82
CA SER A 36 -19.98 -22.22 -33.84
C SER A 36 -20.22 -22.88 -35.21
N PRO A 37 -19.92 -22.25 -36.34
CA PRO A 37 -20.37 -20.93 -36.80
C PRO A 37 -21.03 -21.05 -38.19
N SER A 38 -21.79 -20.04 -38.62
CA SER A 38 -22.26 -19.97 -40.01
C SER A 38 -21.98 -18.59 -40.61
N ASN A 39 -21.06 -18.61 -41.58
CA ASN A 39 -20.72 -17.56 -42.53
C ASN A 39 -21.94 -17.08 -43.34
N SER A 40 -21.99 -15.78 -43.64
CA SER A 40 -22.21 -15.27 -45.00
C SER A 40 -22.23 -13.73 -45.03
N THR A 41 -21.21 -13.15 -45.64
CA THR A 41 -21.22 -11.80 -46.27
C THR A 41 -22.06 -11.83 -47.55
N PRO A 42 -22.59 -10.68 -47.99
CA PRO A 42 -21.94 -10.00 -49.11
C PRO A 42 -21.96 -8.45 -49.02
N THR A 43 -20.87 -7.85 -49.50
CA THR A 43 -20.74 -6.44 -49.93
C THR A 43 -21.35 -6.27 -51.34
N PRO A 44 -21.68 -5.03 -51.77
CA PRO A 44 -20.78 -4.42 -52.77
C PRO A 44 -20.66 -2.87 -52.73
N THR A 45 -19.45 -2.41 -53.09
CA THR A 45 -19.06 -1.26 -53.96
C THR A 45 -19.46 0.20 -53.63
N LEU A 46 -18.77 1.28 -54.03
CA LEU A 46 -17.38 1.66 -54.41
C LEU A 46 -17.47 3.12 -54.89
N SER A 47 -16.63 4.05 -54.41
CA SER A 47 -16.21 5.30 -55.10
C SER A 47 -15.32 6.14 -54.17
N SER A 48 -14.00 6.24 -54.40
CA SER A 48 -13.30 7.21 -55.30
C SER A 48 -12.90 8.49 -54.54
N LEU A 49 -11.64 8.57 -54.10
CA LEU A 49 -10.56 9.46 -54.61
C LEU A 49 -10.64 10.92 -54.10
N ASP A 50 -9.65 11.35 -53.33
CA ASP A 50 -8.66 12.31 -53.85
C ASP A 50 -7.43 12.48 -52.93
N ASN A 51 -6.27 12.52 -53.59
CA ASN A 51 -4.95 12.81 -53.05
C ASN A 51 -4.76 14.33 -52.91
N HIS A 52 -4.11 14.78 -51.83
CA HIS A 52 -3.18 15.93 -51.92
C HIS A 52 -2.03 15.77 -50.93
N HIS A 53 -0.85 15.47 -51.49
CA HIS A 53 0.46 15.73 -50.90
C HIS A 53 0.75 17.23 -50.98
N LEU A 54 1.16 17.85 -49.88
CA LEU A 54 2.05 19.02 -49.89
C LEU A 54 3.10 18.87 -48.79
N VAL A 55 4.33 19.16 -49.19
CA VAL A 55 5.60 18.98 -48.47
C VAL A 55 5.93 20.25 -47.69
N ASP A 56 6.24 20.03 -46.42
CA ASP A 56 7.25 20.64 -45.53
C ASP A 56 7.66 22.13 -45.63
N SER A 57 7.65 22.78 -44.46
CA SER A 57 8.51 23.93 -44.12
C SER A 57 8.68 24.00 -42.60
N PRO A 58 9.92 24.06 -42.07
CA PRO A 58 10.17 24.01 -40.62
C PRO A 58 10.16 25.41 -40.01
N ASP A 59 9.28 25.65 -39.04
CA ASP A 59 9.27 26.89 -38.24
C ASP A 59 9.98 26.65 -36.88
N PRO A 60 11.00 27.46 -36.51
CA PRO A 60 11.94 27.12 -35.44
C PRO A 60 11.56 27.76 -34.10
N PHE A 61 10.37 27.49 -33.57
CA PHE A 61 10.06 27.82 -32.16
C PHE A 61 9.11 26.76 -31.59
N GLY A 62 9.70 25.66 -31.10
CA GLY A 62 9.01 24.61 -30.38
C GLY A 62 8.39 25.13 -29.09
N SER A 63 7.12 25.49 -29.15
CA SER A 63 6.25 25.58 -27.98
C SER A 63 6.19 24.20 -27.34
N TYR A 64 6.89 24.01 -26.22
CA TYR A 64 6.70 22.85 -25.34
C TYR A 64 5.31 22.95 -24.72
N SER A 65 4.30 22.59 -25.51
CA SER A 65 2.95 22.34 -25.02
C SER A 65 2.99 20.99 -24.34
N HIS A 66 3.23 20.98 -23.03
CA HIS A 66 2.92 19.82 -22.20
C HIS A 66 1.44 19.47 -22.42
N PRO A 67 1.10 18.25 -22.86
CA PRO A 67 -0.30 17.86 -22.96
C PRO A 67 -0.92 17.89 -21.56
N SER A 68 -2.09 18.51 -21.43
CA SER A 68 -2.88 18.45 -20.21
C SER A 68 -3.23 16.98 -19.91
N PRO A 69 -3.04 16.49 -18.67
CA PRO A 69 -3.03 15.06 -18.37
C PRO A 69 -4.43 14.51 -18.11
N THR A 70 -5.31 14.59 -19.12
CA THR A 70 -6.66 13.98 -19.09
C THR A 70 -6.79 12.82 -20.10
N GLN A 71 -5.66 12.32 -20.63
CA GLN A 71 -5.59 11.23 -21.61
C GLN A 71 -4.81 10.03 -21.06
N GLN A 72 -5.15 9.53 -19.86
CA GLN A 72 -4.69 8.19 -19.49
C GLN A 72 -5.54 7.16 -20.22
N ILE A 73 -4.90 6.40 -21.10
CA ILE A 73 -5.53 5.30 -21.83
C ILE A 73 -5.84 4.21 -20.80
N ALA A 74 -7.13 3.97 -20.53
CA ALA A 74 -7.56 2.87 -19.68
C ALA A 74 -6.96 1.55 -20.21
N PRO A 75 -6.53 0.63 -19.32
CA PRO A 75 -5.89 -0.61 -19.76
C PRO A 75 -6.87 -1.55 -20.50
N PHE A 76 -8.17 -1.30 -20.39
CA PHE A 76 -9.24 -2.08 -21.01
C PHE A 76 -10.35 -1.19 -21.55
N PRO A 77 -11.18 -1.68 -22.51
CA PRO A 77 -12.39 -1.00 -22.94
C PRO A 77 -13.37 -0.72 -21.78
N PRO A 78 -14.23 0.30 -21.86
CA PRO A 78 -15.06 0.75 -20.73
C PRO A 78 -15.94 -0.33 -20.08
N HIS A 79 -16.56 -1.21 -20.88
CA HIS A 79 -17.40 -2.29 -20.35
C HIS A 79 -16.58 -3.34 -19.58
N GLU A 80 -15.40 -3.69 -20.10
CA GLU A 80 -14.49 -4.60 -19.40
C GLU A 80 -13.96 -3.95 -18.12
N LEU A 81 -13.60 -2.67 -18.17
CA LEU A 81 -13.14 -1.93 -16.99
C LEU A 81 -14.19 -1.91 -15.88
N TRP A 82 -15.46 -1.63 -16.20
CA TRP A 82 -16.54 -1.69 -15.21
C TRP A 82 -16.68 -3.07 -14.56
N ALA A 83 -16.62 -4.14 -15.36
CA ALA A 83 -16.67 -5.50 -14.83
C ALA A 83 -15.45 -5.81 -13.93
N ARG A 84 -14.26 -5.30 -14.28
CA ARG A 84 -13.05 -5.40 -13.44
C ARG A 84 -13.18 -4.62 -12.15
N ASP A 85 -13.73 -3.41 -12.17
CA ASP A 85 -13.94 -2.60 -10.97
C ASP A 85 -14.88 -3.32 -9.99
N CYS A 86 -15.97 -3.91 -10.48
CA CYS A 86 -16.86 -4.74 -9.66
C CYS A 86 -16.17 -5.99 -9.11
N GLU A 87 -15.39 -6.68 -9.93
CA GLU A 87 -14.59 -7.85 -9.52
C GLU A 87 -13.58 -7.48 -8.42
N LEU A 88 -12.87 -6.37 -8.58
CA LEU A 88 -11.87 -5.86 -7.64
C LEU A 88 -12.51 -5.42 -6.33
N MET A 89 -13.65 -4.72 -6.38
CA MET A 89 -14.37 -4.33 -5.17
C MET A 89 -14.90 -5.55 -4.42
N HIS A 90 -15.44 -6.54 -5.14
CA HIS A 90 -15.83 -7.82 -4.54
C HIS A 90 -14.63 -8.48 -3.86
N HIS A 91 -13.50 -8.62 -4.56
CA HIS A 91 -12.26 -9.19 -4.02
C HIS A 91 -11.71 -8.39 -2.83
N TYR A 92 -11.90 -7.07 -2.80
CA TYR A 92 -11.53 -6.26 -1.66
C TYR A 92 -12.30 -6.68 -0.41
N CYS A 93 -13.63 -6.68 -0.51
CA CYS A 93 -14.53 -6.94 0.61
C CYS A 93 -14.52 -8.40 1.09
N THR A 94 -14.23 -9.37 0.23
CA THR A 94 -14.32 -10.80 0.60
C THR A 94 -12.97 -11.46 0.87
N VAL A 95 -11.86 -10.82 0.47
CA VAL A 95 -10.52 -11.43 0.62
C VAL A 95 -9.50 -10.40 1.10
N THR A 96 -9.41 -9.24 0.46
CA THR A 96 -8.27 -8.33 0.69
C THR A 96 -8.30 -7.68 2.05
N ALA A 97 -9.44 -7.13 2.48
CA ALA A 97 -9.56 -6.42 3.75
C ALA A 97 -9.13 -7.29 4.95
N ASP A 98 -9.49 -8.57 4.95
CA ASP A 98 -9.15 -9.54 5.99
C ASP A 98 -7.65 -9.86 6.09
N THR A 99 -6.86 -9.49 5.07
CA THR A 99 -5.40 -9.70 5.06
C THR A 99 -4.59 -8.48 5.49
N LEU A 100 -5.24 -7.35 5.78
CA LEU A 100 -4.55 -6.07 6.05
C LEU A 100 -4.16 -5.84 7.52
N CYS A 101 -4.69 -6.65 8.45
CA CYS A 101 -4.43 -6.52 9.88
C CYS A 101 -4.69 -7.83 10.63
N VAL A 102 -4.22 -7.94 11.88
CA VAL A 102 -4.54 -9.06 12.78
C VAL A 102 -5.53 -8.69 13.88
N ARG A 103 -5.61 -7.41 14.27
CA ARG A 103 -6.52 -6.92 15.30
C ARG A 103 -7.94 -6.72 14.77
N LYS A 104 -8.92 -7.11 15.59
CA LYS A 104 -10.35 -7.04 15.24
C LYS A 104 -10.88 -5.62 15.07
N ASP A 105 -10.35 -4.66 15.83
CA ASP A 105 -10.72 -3.25 15.71
C ASP A 105 -10.26 -2.65 14.37
N LEU A 106 -9.04 -2.97 13.93
CA LEU A 106 -8.54 -2.63 12.59
C LEU A 106 -9.31 -3.35 11.47
N ALA A 107 -9.74 -4.60 11.70
CA ALA A 107 -10.52 -5.34 10.71
C ALA A 107 -11.83 -4.62 10.35
N TYR A 108 -12.49 -3.99 11.34
CA TYR A 108 -13.65 -3.13 11.07
C TYR A 108 -13.28 -1.89 10.23
N VAL A 109 -12.12 -1.27 10.48
CA VAL A 109 -11.68 -0.11 9.70
C VAL A 109 -11.50 -0.47 8.24
N TRP A 110 -10.73 -1.53 7.96
CA TRP A 110 -10.44 -1.96 6.60
C TRP A 110 -11.64 -2.59 5.89
N GLY A 111 -12.46 -3.38 6.61
CA GLY A 111 -13.61 -4.07 6.04
C GLY A 111 -14.86 -3.22 5.88
N VAL A 112 -15.01 -2.13 6.66
CA VAL A 112 -16.26 -1.34 6.71
C VAL A 112 -16.02 0.16 6.53
N ALA A 113 -15.19 0.78 7.39
CA ALA A 113 -15.05 2.24 7.40
C ALA A 113 -14.39 2.79 6.12
N ILE A 114 -13.31 2.15 5.64
CA ILE A 114 -12.62 2.54 4.41
C ILE A 114 -13.51 2.34 3.16
N PRO A 115 -14.18 1.19 2.96
CA PRO A 115 -15.19 1.04 1.91
C PRO A 115 -16.30 2.08 1.95
N ARG A 116 -16.73 2.49 3.15
CA ARG A 116 -17.73 3.55 3.34
C ARG A 116 -17.26 4.89 2.80
N LEU A 117 -16.01 5.27 3.07
CA LEU A 117 -15.40 6.43 2.44
C LEU A 117 -15.29 6.24 0.92
N GLY A 118 -14.93 5.04 0.46
CA GLY A 118 -14.78 4.71 -0.96
C GLY A 118 -16.00 5.06 -1.80
N TYR A 119 -17.20 4.64 -1.41
CA TYR A 119 -18.39 4.93 -2.20
C TYR A 119 -18.90 6.38 -2.06
N GLN A 120 -18.39 7.15 -1.09
CA GLN A 120 -18.69 8.58 -0.92
C GLN A 120 -17.72 9.46 -1.71
N ASP A 121 -16.45 9.06 -1.76
CA ASP A 121 -15.35 9.81 -2.34
C ASP A 121 -14.60 8.96 -3.38
N PRO A 122 -14.82 9.20 -4.70
CA PRO A 122 -14.31 8.33 -5.77
C PRO A 122 -12.79 8.08 -5.76
N PHE A 123 -11.99 9.05 -5.30
CA PHE A 123 -10.54 8.87 -5.22
C PHE A 123 -10.14 7.82 -4.16
N VAL A 124 -10.93 7.70 -3.08
CA VAL A 124 -10.75 6.65 -2.07
C VAL A 124 -11.08 5.28 -2.68
N MET A 125 -12.18 5.18 -3.44
CA MET A 125 -12.53 3.94 -4.17
C MET A 125 -11.39 3.49 -5.07
N HIS A 126 -10.77 4.40 -5.83
CA HIS A 126 -9.61 4.05 -6.64
C HIS A 126 -8.44 3.51 -5.81
N GLY A 127 -8.15 4.07 -4.64
CA GLY A 127 -7.16 3.49 -3.72
C GLY A 127 -7.51 2.06 -3.30
N ILE A 128 -8.78 1.78 -2.99
CA ILE A 128 -9.28 0.45 -2.61
C ILE A 128 -9.08 -0.55 -3.76
N LEU A 129 -9.49 -0.18 -4.98
CA LEU A 129 -9.35 -1.01 -6.17
C LEU A 129 -7.87 -1.26 -6.53
N ALA A 130 -6.99 -0.28 -6.32
CA ALA A 130 -5.56 -0.43 -6.54
C ALA A 130 -4.94 -1.49 -5.62
N ILE A 131 -5.30 -1.49 -4.33
CA ILE A 131 -4.85 -2.51 -3.37
C ILE A 131 -5.42 -3.88 -3.72
N ALA A 132 -6.70 -3.96 -4.09
CA ALA A 132 -7.32 -5.22 -4.48
C ALA A 132 -6.65 -5.82 -5.72
N ALA A 133 -6.35 -5.00 -6.73
CA ALA A 133 -5.65 -5.43 -7.93
C ALA A 133 -4.23 -5.90 -7.62
N ALA A 134 -3.48 -5.16 -6.81
CA ALA A 134 -2.16 -5.59 -6.34
C ALA A 134 -2.21 -6.93 -5.60
N HIS A 135 -3.23 -7.12 -4.75
CA HIS A 135 -3.43 -8.37 -4.03
C HIS A 135 -3.76 -9.54 -4.97
N LYS A 136 -4.60 -9.34 -6.00
CA LYS A 136 -4.85 -10.38 -7.03
C LYS A 136 -3.59 -10.72 -7.82
N ALA A 137 -2.78 -9.72 -8.19
CA ALA A 137 -1.49 -9.93 -8.86
C ALA A 137 -0.51 -10.74 -7.99
N TYR A 138 -0.57 -10.55 -6.66
CA TYR A 138 0.20 -11.31 -5.69
C TYR A 138 -0.30 -12.77 -5.56
N LEU A 139 -1.61 -12.98 -5.38
CA LEU A 139 -2.18 -14.32 -5.20
C LEU A 139 -2.16 -15.18 -6.48
N VAL A 140 -2.25 -14.55 -7.65
CA VAL A 140 -2.31 -15.25 -8.94
C VAL A 140 -1.21 -14.74 -9.89
N PRO A 141 0.04 -15.24 -9.74
CA PRO A 141 1.17 -14.77 -10.54
C PRO A 141 0.96 -14.83 -12.05
N ALA A 142 0.19 -15.81 -12.54
CA ALA A 142 -0.16 -15.96 -13.96
C ALA A 142 -0.93 -14.75 -14.52
N ASN A 143 -1.68 -14.03 -13.68
CA ASN A 143 -2.52 -12.90 -14.07
C ASN A 143 -1.88 -11.55 -13.72
N ARG A 144 -0.60 -11.50 -13.34
CA ARG A 144 0.11 -10.25 -13.03
C ARG A 144 0.02 -9.22 -14.16
N LYS A 145 0.17 -9.67 -15.41
CA LYS A 145 0.04 -8.82 -16.61
C LYS A 145 -1.33 -8.17 -16.78
N THR A 146 -2.36 -8.69 -16.10
CA THR A 146 -3.71 -8.13 -16.09
C THR A 146 -3.93 -7.19 -14.91
N TYR A 147 -3.53 -7.62 -13.71
CA TYR A 147 -3.88 -6.90 -12.48
C TYR A 147 -2.89 -5.80 -12.09
N LEU A 148 -1.60 -5.89 -12.47
CA LEU A 148 -0.65 -4.80 -12.21
C LEU A 148 -1.02 -3.51 -12.97
N PRO A 149 -1.38 -3.54 -14.28
CA PRO A 149 -1.87 -2.34 -14.95
C PRO A 149 -3.14 -1.75 -14.33
N LEU A 150 -4.04 -2.58 -13.77
CA LEU A 150 -5.22 -2.10 -13.04
C LEU A 150 -4.84 -1.43 -11.73
N ALA A 151 -3.86 -1.99 -11.00
CA ALA A 151 -3.35 -1.40 -9.78
C ALA A 151 -2.76 0.00 -10.05
N ASP A 152 -1.91 0.13 -11.07
CA ASP A 152 -1.28 1.40 -11.44
C ASP A 152 -2.31 2.40 -11.99
N TYR A 153 -3.26 1.94 -12.82
CA TYR A 153 -4.35 2.76 -13.34
C TYR A 153 -5.17 3.40 -12.20
N HIS A 154 -5.68 2.59 -11.27
CA HIS A 154 -6.46 3.11 -10.16
C HIS A 154 -5.64 3.93 -9.18
N GLN A 155 -4.39 3.54 -8.89
CA GLN A 155 -3.53 4.35 -8.04
C GLN A 155 -3.33 5.75 -8.62
N THR A 156 -3.18 5.86 -9.93
CA THR A 156 -2.98 7.14 -10.62
C THR A 156 -4.24 8.01 -10.55
N LEU A 157 -5.42 7.45 -10.86
CA LEU A 157 -6.69 8.17 -10.76
C LEU A 157 -7.00 8.62 -9.31
N GLY A 158 -6.76 7.74 -8.34
CA GLY A 158 -6.90 8.06 -6.92
C GLY A 158 -5.98 9.22 -6.52
N SER A 159 -4.71 9.18 -6.94
CA SER A 159 -3.73 10.22 -6.61
C SER A 159 -4.05 11.57 -7.26
N GLU A 160 -4.62 11.56 -8.47
CA GLU A 160 -5.14 12.76 -9.12
C GLU A 160 -6.34 13.36 -8.38
N GLY A 161 -7.32 12.52 -8.05
CA GLY A 161 -8.48 12.95 -7.27
C GLY A 161 -8.09 13.49 -5.90
N TYR A 162 -7.16 12.81 -5.22
CA TYR A 162 -6.60 13.25 -3.94
C TYR A 162 -5.93 14.62 -4.01
N ARG A 163 -5.07 14.86 -5.01
CA ARG A 163 -4.41 16.17 -5.20
C ARG A 163 -5.42 17.30 -5.45
N ARG A 164 -6.48 17.03 -6.22
CA ARG A 164 -7.57 18.00 -6.43
C ARG A 164 -8.33 18.26 -5.13
N TYR A 165 -8.64 17.21 -4.38
CA TYR A 165 -9.35 17.32 -3.10
C TYR A 165 -8.58 18.14 -2.06
N LEU A 166 -7.25 17.96 -2.01
CA LEU A 166 -6.37 18.70 -1.10
C LEU A 166 -6.41 20.22 -1.29
N GLN A 167 -6.75 20.73 -2.48
CA GLN A 167 -6.89 22.16 -2.72
C GLN A 167 -8.01 22.82 -1.89
N HIS A 168 -8.94 22.02 -1.37
CA HIS A 168 -10.08 22.45 -0.56
C HIS A 168 -10.09 21.78 0.82
N TYR A 169 -8.95 21.20 1.23
CA TYR A 169 -8.79 20.55 2.51
C TYR A 169 -8.98 21.52 3.68
N ASN A 170 -9.74 21.08 4.67
CA ASN A 170 -9.92 21.73 5.95
C ASN A 170 -10.33 20.70 7.03
N MET A 171 -10.55 21.16 8.25
CA MET A 171 -10.86 20.27 9.38
C MET A 171 -12.24 19.61 9.36
N THR A 172 -13.08 19.89 8.36
CA THR A 172 -14.40 19.27 8.20
C THR A 172 -14.40 18.10 7.20
N ASN A 173 -13.39 18.02 6.32
CA ASN A 173 -13.33 17.04 5.23
C ASN A 173 -12.03 16.21 5.25
N TRP A 174 -11.47 15.97 6.44
CA TRP A 174 -10.20 15.25 6.60
C TRP A 174 -10.31 13.72 6.45
N MET A 175 -11.50 13.12 6.66
CA MET A 175 -11.64 11.65 6.69
C MET A 175 -11.28 10.99 5.36
N PRO A 176 -11.78 11.47 4.19
CA PRO A 176 -11.40 10.90 2.90
C PRO A 176 -9.91 11.07 2.60
N VAL A 177 -9.32 12.21 3.03
CA VAL A 177 -7.88 12.47 2.92
C VAL A 177 -7.08 11.43 3.71
N PHE A 178 -7.46 11.19 4.97
CA PHE A 178 -6.85 10.16 5.82
C PHE A 178 -7.01 8.75 5.24
N GLY A 179 -8.22 8.40 4.78
CA GLY A 179 -8.53 7.09 4.23
C GLY A 179 -7.69 6.77 2.99
N PHE A 180 -7.63 7.70 2.03
CA PHE A 180 -6.78 7.53 0.85
C PHE A 180 -5.30 7.52 1.19
N ALA A 181 -4.82 8.44 2.03
CA ALA A 181 -3.43 8.46 2.47
C ALA A 181 -2.98 7.12 3.07
N SER A 182 -3.84 6.49 3.86
CA SER A 182 -3.59 5.16 4.44
C SER A 182 -3.49 4.07 3.36
N LEU A 183 -4.35 4.13 2.33
CA LEU A 183 -4.29 3.22 1.17
C LEU A 183 -3.03 3.44 0.33
N VAL A 184 -2.56 4.68 0.17
CA VAL A 184 -1.31 4.99 -0.55
C VAL A 184 -0.10 4.39 0.18
N VAL A 185 -0.06 4.45 1.51
CA VAL A 185 1.00 3.78 2.30
C VAL A 185 0.98 2.29 2.04
N LEU A 186 -0.18 1.63 2.18
CA LEU A 186 -0.29 0.20 1.88
C LEU A 186 0.17 -0.12 0.44
N HIS A 187 -0.22 0.71 -0.53
CA HIS A 187 0.15 0.51 -1.93
C HIS A 187 1.67 0.64 -2.13
N MET A 188 2.31 1.61 -1.47
CA MET A 188 3.76 1.76 -1.49
C MET A 188 4.46 0.54 -0.91
N LEU A 189 3.95 -0.03 0.19
CA LEU A 189 4.52 -1.23 0.79
C LEU A 189 4.50 -2.42 -0.17
N THR A 190 3.48 -2.55 -1.03
CA THR A 190 3.44 -3.63 -2.04
C THR A 190 4.52 -3.55 -3.12
N LEU A 191 5.32 -2.47 -3.18
CA LEU A 191 6.27 -2.19 -4.27
C LEU A 191 7.15 -3.40 -4.65
N PRO A 192 7.86 -4.09 -3.73
CA PRO A 192 8.69 -5.24 -4.13
C PRO A 192 7.85 -6.34 -4.77
N THR A 193 6.63 -6.60 -4.26
CA THR A 193 5.76 -7.65 -4.82
C THR A 193 5.19 -7.31 -6.20
N ARG A 194 5.15 -6.02 -6.55
CA ARG A 194 4.69 -5.53 -7.86
C ARG A 194 5.79 -5.49 -8.91
N MET A 195 7.05 -5.39 -8.49
CA MET A 195 8.20 -5.37 -9.42
C MET A 195 8.44 -6.72 -10.09
N ASP A 196 9.08 -6.68 -11.27
CA ASP A 196 9.52 -7.88 -11.95
C ASP A 196 10.60 -8.60 -11.13
N ASN A 197 10.52 -9.93 -11.06
CA ASN A 197 11.35 -10.78 -10.21
C ASN A 197 11.35 -10.38 -8.72
N CYS A 198 10.38 -9.57 -8.29
CA CYS A 198 10.29 -8.97 -6.97
C CYS A 198 11.54 -8.18 -6.54
N ALA A 199 12.30 -7.62 -7.48
CA ALA A 199 13.54 -6.91 -7.22
C ALA A 199 13.33 -5.39 -7.26
N LEU A 200 13.78 -4.69 -6.22
CA LEU A 200 13.83 -3.23 -6.17
C LEU A 200 15.11 -2.73 -6.88
N GLU A 201 14.98 -1.72 -7.74
CA GLU A 201 16.13 -1.12 -8.43
C GLU A 201 17.01 -0.33 -7.45
N ASP A 202 16.40 0.48 -6.58
CA ASP A 202 17.08 1.24 -5.54
C ASP A 202 16.37 1.11 -4.17
N PRO A 203 16.63 0.01 -3.43
CA PRO A 203 16.01 -0.27 -2.15
C PRO A 203 16.12 0.86 -1.12
N ILE A 204 17.25 1.59 -1.09
CA ILE A 204 17.47 2.67 -0.11
C ILE A 204 16.61 3.87 -0.50
N THR A 205 16.62 4.28 -1.77
CA THR A 205 15.77 5.38 -2.24
C THR A 205 14.30 5.06 -2.04
N ASN A 206 13.84 3.85 -2.34
CA ASN A 206 12.44 3.47 -2.11
C ASN A 206 12.04 3.51 -0.62
N LEU A 207 12.97 3.19 0.29
CA LEU A 207 12.73 3.32 1.73
C LEU A 207 12.63 4.79 2.16
N ILE A 208 13.45 5.67 1.57
CA ILE A 208 13.38 7.12 1.79
C ILE A 208 12.07 7.69 1.23
N GLU A 209 11.62 7.23 0.07
CA GLU A 209 10.33 7.62 -0.51
C GLU A 209 9.16 7.23 0.41
N LEU A 210 9.20 6.04 1.00
CA LEU A 210 8.22 5.62 2.00
C LEU A 210 8.25 6.53 3.24
N ALA A 211 9.43 6.86 3.74
CA ALA A 211 9.57 7.79 4.86
C ALA A 211 9.02 9.18 4.51
N GLY A 212 9.29 9.68 3.31
CA GLY A 212 8.75 10.93 2.77
C GLY A 212 7.23 10.92 2.65
N LEU A 213 6.63 9.79 2.23
CA LEU A 213 5.18 9.60 2.20
C LEU A 213 4.59 9.72 3.61
N LEU A 214 5.15 9.00 4.59
CA LEU A 214 4.72 9.07 5.99
C LEU A 214 4.84 10.51 6.54
N ARG A 215 5.90 11.23 6.16
CA ARG A 215 6.11 12.64 6.52
C ARG A 215 5.06 13.56 5.90
N GLY A 216 4.71 13.35 4.63
CA GLY A 216 3.65 14.11 3.97
C GLY A 216 2.29 13.92 4.65
N ILE A 217 1.99 12.69 5.07
CA ILE A 217 0.78 12.35 5.83
C ILE A 217 0.79 13.04 7.20
N LYS A 218 1.92 12.99 7.91
CA LYS A 218 2.12 13.73 9.18
C LYS A 218 1.73 15.19 9.04
N THR A 219 2.41 15.90 8.15
CA THR A 219 2.25 17.35 7.98
C THR A 219 0.82 17.70 7.56
N THR A 220 0.19 16.86 6.72
CA THR A 220 -1.18 17.12 6.23
C THR A 220 -2.23 16.88 7.32
N LEU A 221 -2.08 15.82 8.10
CA LEU A 221 -3.13 15.31 9.01
C LEU A 221 -2.88 15.61 10.49
N GLU A 222 -1.73 16.17 10.87
CA GLU A 222 -1.41 16.58 12.23
C GLU A 222 -2.52 17.45 12.87
N PRO A 223 -3.10 18.46 12.20
CA PRO A 223 -4.19 19.25 12.80
C PRO A 223 -5.49 18.45 13.05
N ALA A 224 -5.68 17.34 12.33
CA ALA A 224 -6.82 16.45 12.47
C ALA A 224 -6.60 15.33 13.50
N MET A 225 -5.37 15.15 14.01
CA MET A 225 -5.00 13.99 14.82
C MET A 225 -5.85 13.82 16.09
N GLY A 226 -6.09 14.91 16.82
CA GLY A 226 -6.96 14.90 18.00
C GLY A 226 -8.42 14.55 17.70
N ARG A 227 -8.84 14.63 16.43
CA ARG A 227 -10.16 14.16 15.95
C ARG A 227 -10.11 12.71 15.53
N ILE A 228 -9.07 12.28 14.81
CA ILE A 228 -8.91 10.89 14.33
C ILE A 228 -9.10 9.90 15.49
N VAL A 229 -8.43 10.16 16.62
CA VAL A 229 -8.49 9.30 17.82
C VAL A 229 -9.88 9.19 18.46
N ARG A 230 -10.84 10.02 18.05
CA ARG A 230 -12.24 10.03 18.53
C ARG A 230 -13.23 9.45 17.51
N THR A 231 -12.74 8.81 16.45
CA THR A 231 -13.55 8.24 15.37
C THR A 231 -13.32 6.75 15.22
N GLU A 232 -14.05 6.12 14.30
CA GLU A 232 -13.84 4.72 13.92
C GLU A 232 -12.43 4.45 13.34
N PHE A 233 -11.69 5.48 12.92
CA PHE A 233 -10.31 5.36 12.40
C PHE A 233 -9.22 5.32 13.49
N ALA A 234 -9.60 5.52 14.75
CA ALA A 234 -8.66 5.54 15.86
C ALA A 234 -7.73 4.31 15.93
N PRO A 235 -8.17 3.06 15.63
CA PRO A 235 -7.30 1.88 15.61
C PRO A 235 -6.07 1.99 14.69
N VAL A 236 -6.17 2.72 13.56
CA VAL A 236 -5.06 2.91 12.61
C VAL A 236 -3.96 3.79 13.21
N VAL A 237 -4.32 4.66 14.15
CA VAL A 237 -3.40 5.59 14.81
C VAL A 237 -2.99 5.16 16.22
N PHE A 238 -3.75 4.27 16.86
CA PHE A 238 -3.43 3.66 18.16
C PHE A 238 -2.21 2.72 18.03
N GLY A 239 -1.03 3.27 18.34
CA GLY A 239 0.28 2.63 18.21
C GLY A 239 1.31 3.52 17.50
N ILE A 240 0.87 4.56 16.80
CA ILE A 240 1.74 5.59 16.20
C ILE A 240 1.58 6.94 16.95
N TRP A 241 0.38 7.22 17.46
CA TRP A 241 -0.04 8.56 17.94
C TRP A 241 -0.44 8.64 19.41
N VAL A 242 -0.57 7.50 20.10
CA VAL A 242 -1.05 7.43 21.49
C VAL A 242 0.01 6.73 22.35
N LEU A 243 1.14 7.42 22.49
CA LEU A 243 2.09 7.21 23.57
C LEU A 243 2.08 8.49 24.40
N ASP A 244 0.92 8.85 24.94
CA ASP A 244 0.90 9.89 25.96
C ASP A 244 1.28 9.22 27.28
N SER A 245 2.59 9.28 27.56
CA SER A 245 3.19 9.46 28.88
C SER A 245 2.51 8.81 30.10
N ASP A 246 2.63 7.49 30.25
CA ASP A 246 2.81 6.94 31.59
C ASP A 246 4.31 6.87 31.89
N ASN A 247 4.78 7.80 32.73
CA ASN A 247 6.17 7.91 33.25
C ASN A 247 6.65 6.68 34.05
N GLU A 248 5.84 5.61 34.12
CA GLU A 248 6.10 4.36 34.84
C GLU A 248 6.32 3.16 33.90
N ALA A 249 6.42 3.39 32.58
CA ALA A 249 6.74 2.30 31.66
C ALA A 249 8.19 1.83 31.85
N GLU A 250 8.38 0.55 32.11
CA GLU A 250 9.70 -0.09 32.18
C GLU A 250 10.52 0.27 30.93
N ARG A 251 11.78 0.68 31.11
CA ARG A 251 12.63 1.18 30.01
C ARG A 251 12.88 0.12 28.94
N CYS A 252 13.08 -1.13 29.39
CA CYS A 252 13.36 -2.31 28.58
C CYS A 252 12.45 -3.48 29.04
N PRO A 253 11.16 -3.49 28.68
CA PRO A 253 10.26 -4.57 29.05
C PRO A 253 10.69 -5.90 28.43
N SER A 254 10.27 -7.01 29.05
CA SER A 254 10.53 -8.36 28.53
C SER A 254 9.98 -8.54 27.11
N LEU A 255 10.78 -9.17 26.25
CA LEU A 255 10.43 -9.51 24.86
C LEU A 255 10.09 -10.99 24.69
N GLU A 256 10.00 -11.79 25.76
CA GLU A 256 9.73 -13.24 25.66
C GLU A 256 8.44 -13.58 24.93
N ASN A 257 7.41 -12.71 25.03
CA ASN A 257 6.12 -12.87 24.34
C ASN A 257 5.95 -11.89 23.17
N SER A 258 7.05 -11.27 22.72
CA SER A 258 7.08 -10.36 21.59
C SER A 258 7.51 -11.07 20.33
N SER A 259 7.16 -10.48 19.18
CA SER A 259 7.66 -10.94 17.87
C SER A 259 9.09 -10.46 17.58
N LEU A 260 9.66 -9.56 18.39
CA LEU A 260 11.05 -9.13 18.27
C LEU A 260 12.02 -10.11 18.95
N PRO A 261 13.28 -10.21 18.49
CA PRO A 261 14.31 -11.00 19.15
C PRO A 261 14.53 -10.55 20.61
N THR A 262 14.74 -11.51 21.51
CA THR A 262 14.87 -11.24 22.95
C THR A 262 16.09 -10.39 23.32
N ASP A 263 17.13 -10.41 22.48
CA ASP A 263 18.37 -9.64 22.67
C ASP A 263 18.35 -8.27 21.97
N THR A 264 17.20 -7.82 21.44
CA THR A 264 17.03 -6.52 20.77
C THR A 264 17.53 -5.35 21.63
N TRP A 265 17.22 -5.35 22.94
CA TRP A 265 17.69 -4.30 23.86
C TRP A 265 19.21 -4.23 23.95
N ALA A 266 19.87 -5.38 24.05
CA ALA A 266 21.32 -5.45 24.10
C ALA A 266 21.94 -4.99 22.77
N ALA A 267 21.33 -5.33 21.64
CA ALA A 267 21.77 -4.88 20.32
C ALA A 267 21.68 -3.35 20.16
N LEU A 268 20.57 -2.74 20.59
CA LEU A 268 20.39 -1.28 20.56
C LEU A 268 21.37 -0.55 21.51
N GLN A 269 21.65 -1.11 22.68
CA GLN A 269 22.66 -0.57 23.60
C GLN A 269 24.07 -0.63 22.99
N ARG A 270 24.43 -1.74 22.33
CA ARG A 270 25.71 -1.85 21.60
C ARG A 270 25.81 -0.83 20.48
N LEU A 271 24.74 -0.65 19.69
CA LEU A 271 24.68 0.35 18.62
C LEU A 271 24.90 1.76 19.17
N ARG A 272 24.22 2.11 20.27
CA ARG A 272 24.36 3.40 20.94
C ARG A 272 25.81 3.66 21.35
N ALA A 273 26.41 2.73 22.09
CA ALA A 273 27.80 2.86 22.53
C ALA A 273 28.78 3.00 21.37
N PHE A 274 28.57 2.26 20.27
CA PHE A 274 29.38 2.35 19.07
C PHE A 274 29.29 3.73 18.40
N GLN A 275 28.08 4.30 18.29
CA GLN A 275 27.86 5.63 17.73
C GLN A 275 28.39 6.74 18.63
N GLU A 276 28.20 6.65 19.95
CA GLU A 276 28.73 7.62 20.92
C GLU A 276 30.26 7.68 20.93
N ALA A 277 30.92 6.56 20.63
CA ALA A 277 32.39 6.50 20.58
C ALA A 277 32.99 7.09 19.29
N ASP A 278 32.25 7.06 18.17
CA ASP A 278 32.77 7.42 16.83
C ASP A 278 32.19 8.74 16.28
N ILE A 279 30.94 9.09 16.62
CA ILE A 279 30.27 10.29 16.13
C ILE A 279 30.65 11.51 17.00
N PRO A 280 31.12 12.62 16.41
CA PRO A 280 31.35 13.85 17.16
C PRO A 280 30.07 14.38 17.83
N ALA A 281 30.22 15.03 18.99
CA ALA A 281 29.09 15.52 19.79
C ALA A 281 28.10 16.42 19.01
N SER A 282 28.57 17.15 17.99
CA SER A 282 27.73 18.00 17.14
C SER A 282 26.77 17.24 16.23
N GLY A 283 27.09 15.99 15.86
CA GLY A 283 26.23 15.13 15.04
C GLY A 283 25.49 14.07 15.85
N LEU A 284 25.94 13.78 17.07
CA LEU A 284 25.46 12.65 17.87
C LEU A 284 23.99 12.80 18.31
N GLN A 285 23.52 14.02 18.59
CA GLN A 285 22.19 14.25 19.15
C GLN A 285 21.06 13.56 18.36
N GLN A 286 21.10 13.66 17.02
CA GLN A 286 20.01 13.13 16.19
C GLN A 286 20.07 11.61 16.03
N TYR A 287 21.28 11.05 16.08
CA TYR A 287 21.47 9.60 16.14
C TYR A 287 20.99 9.03 17.47
N THR A 288 21.30 9.68 18.58
CA THR A 288 20.79 9.32 19.92
C THR A 288 19.27 9.33 19.94
N ALA A 289 18.63 10.40 19.45
CA ALA A 289 17.18 10.50 19.37
C ALA A 289 16.57 9.43 18.44
N ALA A 290 17.24 9.09 17.34
CA ALA A 290 16.78 8.04 16.44
C ALA A 290 16.85 6.64 17.11
N ILE A 291 17.88 6.34 17.90
CA ILE A 291 17.95 5.09 18.68
C ILE A 291 16.85 5.06 19.74
N GLU A 292 16.57 6.16 20.44
CA GLU A 292 15.46 6.25 21.39
C GLU A 292 14.09 6.02 20.72
N GLY A 293 13.95 6.46 19.48
CA GLY A 293 12.81 6.12 18.63
C GLY A 293 12.70 4.61 18.37
N LEU A 294 13.80 3.92 18.07
CA LEU A 294 13.81 2.46 17.89
C LEU A 294 13.47 1.74 19.19
N GLU A 295 14.01 2.19 20.32
CA GLU A 295 13.65 1.67 21.64
C GLU A 295 12.15 1.85 21.93
N THR A 296 11.56 2.96 21.49
CA THR A 296 10.11 3.19 21.59
C THR A 296 9.32 2.24 20.70
N SER A 297 9.79 2.00 19.47
CA SER A 297 9.22 0.95 18.61
C SER A 297 9.27 -0.41 19.30
N ALA A 298 10.42 -0.81 19.87
CA ALA A 298 10.54 -2.07 20.60
C ALA A 298 9.59 -2.17 21.82
N ARG A 299 9.34 -1.07 22.55
CA ARG A 299 8.31 -1.04 23.60
C ARG A 299 6.90 -1.28 23.05
N LEU A 300 6.57 -0.74 21.87
CA LEU A 300 5.28 -1.00 21.23
C LEU A 300 5.13 -2.48 20.85
N PHE A 301 6.19 -3.12 20.35
CA PHE A 301 6.19 -4.56 20.09
C PHE A 301 6.07 -5.39 21.38
N ALA A 302 6.69 -4.96 22.48
CA ALA A 302 6.55 -5.63 23.77
C ALA A 302 5.11 -5.53 24.30
N ALA A 303 4.52 -4.34 24.24
CA ALA A 303 3.15 -4.09 24.69
C ALA A 303 2.09 -4.82 23.84
N ALA A 304 2.30 -4.92 22.53
CA ALA A 304 1.39 -5.60 21.62
C ALA A 304 1.58 -7.13 21.63
N GLY A 305 2.75 -7.62 22.04
CA GLY A 305 3.10 -9.05 21.96
C GLY A 305 2.95 -9.61 20.54
N LEU A 306 2.30 -10.77 20.44
CA LEU A 306 1.99 -11.42 19.15
C LEU A 306 0.96 -10.68 18.29
N HIS A 307 0.31 -9.65 18.82
CA HIS A 307 -0.68 -8.83 18.11
C HIS A 307 -0.08 -7.52 17.58
N ALA A 308 1.25 -7.43 17.49
CA ALA A 308 1.92 -6.30 16.86
C ALA A 308 1.41 -6.12 15.42
N GLU A 309 1.07 -4.87 15.09
CA GLU A 309 0.66 -4.47 13.74
C GLU A 309 1.82 -3.78 13.03
N VAL A 310 1.76 -3.76 11.70
CA VAL A 310 2.76 -3.13 10.82
C VAL A 310 3.11 -1.69 11.24
N ALA A 311 2.11 -0.97 11.75
CA ALA A 311 2.24 0.37 12.33
C ALA A 311 3.34 0.50 13.40
N ALA A 312 3.61 -0.55 14.19
CA ALA A 312 4.62 -0.54 15.26
C ALA A 312 6.06 -0.38 14.72
N ALA A 313 6.39 -0.99 13.57
CA ALA A 313 7.67 -0.75 12.90
C ALA A 313 7.66 0.59 12.15
N HIS A 314 6.55 0.97 11.52
CA HIS A 314 6.49 2.19 10.72
C HIS A 314 6.50 3.46 11.59
N PHE A 315 6.12 3.36 12.86
CA PHE A 315 6.23 4.44 13.84
C PHE A 315 7.62 5.08 13.82
N TRP A 316 8.69 4.29 13.77
CA TRP A 316 10.03 4.83 13.77
C TRP A 316 10.33 5.70 12.55
N LEU A 317 10.02 5.22 11.35
CA LEU A 317 10.15 6.01 10.11
C LEU A 317 9.29 7.27 10.12
N TYR A 318 8.17 7.22 10.83
CA TYR A 318 7.31 8.39 10.97
C TYR A 318 7.97 9.50 11.80
N ILE A 319 8.63 9.13 12.92
CA ILE A 319 9.15 10.10 13.89
C ILE A 319 10.62 10.49 13.67
N ILE A 320 11.40 9.68 12.94
CA ILE A 320 12.83 9.93 12.72
C ILE A 320 13.09 11.33 12.15
N ASP A 321 14.22 11.94 12.49
CA ASP A 321 14.59 13.28 11.99
C ASP A 321 15.01 13.25 10.52
N ASP A 322 14.73 14.33 9.76
CA ASP A 322 15.06 14.41 8.33
C ASP A 322 16.59 14.35 8.11
N SER A 323 17.41 14.82 9.05
CA SER A 323 18.87 14.72 8.94
C SER A 323 19.37 13.28 8.81
N ILE A 324 18.71 12.33 9.47
CA ILE A 324 19.07 10.91 9.39
C ILE A 324 18.68 10.32 8.03
N LEU A 325 17.57 10.76 7.43
CA LEU A 325 17.20 10.38 6.07
C LEU A 325 18.15 10.98 5.03
N ILE A 326 18.61 12.22 5.24
CA ILE A 326 19.64 12.85 4.40
C ILE A 326 20.95 12.07 4.50
N ASP A 327 21.35 11.68 5.70
CA ASP A 327 22.54 10.86 5.92
C ASP A 327 22.40 9.47 5.29
N LEU A 328 21.21 8.86 5.33
CA LEU A 328 20.92 7.60 4.64
C LEU A 328 21.04 7.75 3.12
N ALA A 329 20.45 8.82 2.55
CA ALA A 329 20.56 9.13 1.12
C ALA A 329 22.01 9.33 0.69
N ALA A 330 22.81 9.99 1.54
CA ALA A 330 24.25 10.17 1.37
C ALA A 330 25.07 8.91 1.72
N GLN A 331 24.42 7.79 2.02
CA GLN A 331 25.03 6.51 2.41
C GLN A 331 26.06 6.65 3.52
N ARG A 332 25.76 7.51 4.52
CA ARG A 332 26.61 7.67 5.69
C ARG A 332 26.60 6.38 6.52
N PRO A 333 27.77 5.87 6.95
CA PRO A 333 27.89 4.56 7.58
C PRO A 333 27.03 4.37 8.83
N HIS A 334 26.93 5.41 9.66
CA HIS A 334 26.14 5.36 10.88
C HIS A 334 24.64 5.32 10.60
N ALA A 335 24.17 6.03 9.58
CA ALA A 335 22.79 5.94 9.12
C ALA A 335 22.50 4.57 8.51
N LEU A 336 23.38 4.06 7.65
CA LEU A 336 23.27 2.72 7.08
C LEU A 336 23.16 1.64 8.18
N LEU A 337 24.04 1.69 9.18
CA LEU A 337 24.03 0.75 10.30
C LEU A 337 22.77 0.89 11.15
N LEU A 338 22.34 2.12 11.47
CA LEU A 338 21.11 2.38 12.19
C LEU A 338 19.89 1.79 11.46
N PHE A 339 19.83 1.97 10.14
CA PHE A 339 18.79 1.37 9.31
C PHE A 339 18.89 -0.16 9.24
N ALA A 340 20.08 -0.75 9.30
CA ALA A 340 20.20 -2.21 9.43
C ALA A 340 19.49 -2.74 10.69
N HIS A 341 19.65 -2.06 11.83
CA HIS A 341 18.94 -2.40 13.07
C HIS A 341 17.43 -2.15 12.98
N TYR A 342 17.02 -1.07 12.30
CA TYR A 342 15.61 -0.83 12.00
C TYR A 342 14.96 -1.99 11.23
N LEU A 343 15.65 -2.55 10.24
CA LEU A 343 15.11 -3.63 9.39
C LEU A 343 14.74 -4.89 10.18
N VAL A 344 15.29 -5.10 11.38
CA VAL A 344 14.85 -6.20 12.26
C VAL A 344 13.38 -6.03 12.69
N HIS A 345 12.95 -4.80 12.96
CA HIS A 345 11.56 -4.50 13.31
C HIS A 345 10.64 -4.68 12.11
N TRP A 346 11.12 -4.30 10.91
CA TRP A 346 10.38 -4.50 9.67
C TRP A 346 10.18 -5.97 9.34
N ALA A 347 11.26 -6.77 9.45
CA ALA A 347 11.31 -8.15 9.01
C ALA A 347 10.27 -9.05 9.70
N VAL A 348 9.87 -8.70 10.93
CA VAL A 348 8.78 -9.36 11.68
C VAL A 348 7.51 -9.50 10.85
N PHE A 349 7.19 -8.50 10.03
CA PHE A 349 5.91 -8.43 9.34
C PHE A 349 5.90 -9.12 7.98
N GLU A 350 7.06 -9.37 7.36
CA GLU A 350 7.10 -9.88 5.97
C GLU A 350 6.49 -11.27 5.84
N LYS A 351 6.58 -12.10 6.89
CA LYS A 351 6.00 -13.44 6.86
C LYS A 351 4.47 -13.40 6.90
N GLY A 352 3.91 -12.57 7.79
CA GLY A 352 2.48 -12.49 8.05
C GLY A 352 1.70 -11.60 7.08
N PHE A 353 2.33 -10.54 6.56
CA PHE A 353 1.66 -9.52 5.75
C PHE A 353 2.24 -9.52 4.32
N TRP A 354 1.42 -9.91 3.35
CA TRP A 354 1.86 -10.02 1.96
C TRP A 354 2.37 -8.69 1.40
N PHE A 355 1.79 -7.57 1.83
CA PHE A 355 2.11 -6.24 1.33
C PHE A 355 3.41 -5.67 1.91
N THR A 356 4.07 -6.32 2.88
CA THR A 356 5.38 -5.85 3.40
C THR A 356 6.56 -6.70 2.92
N ARG A 357 6.29 -7.73 2.10
CA ARG A 357 7.29 -8.71 1.67
C ARG A 357 8.37 -8.13 0.77
N GLY A 358 9.60 -8.58 1.01
CA GLY A 358 10.72 -8.38 0.09
C GLY A 358 11.49 -7.09 0.31
N TRP A 359 11.26 -6.37 1.39
CA TRP A 359 11.98 -5.13 1.69
C TRP A 359 13.28 -5.41 2.42
N SER A 360 13.22 -6.04 3.60
CA SER A 360 14.33 -6.09 4.55
C SER A 360 15.58 -6.74 3.95
N ARG A 361 15.46 -7.86 3.22
CA ARG A 361 16.63 -8.51 2.60
C ARG A 361 17.29 -7.63 1.53
N GLN A 362 16.49 -6.95 0.71
CA GLN A 362 17.00 -6.13 -0.39
C GLN A 362 17.67 -4.85 0.13
N VAL A 363 17.04 -4.17 1.09
CA VAL A 363 17.64 -3.00 1.75
C VAL A 363 18.89 -3.40 2.53
N MET A 364 18.88 -4.52 3.26
CA MET A 364 20.04 -5.02 3.99
C MET A 364 21.23 -5.28 3.04
N ALA A 365 20.99 -5.89 1.88
CA ALA A 365 22.04 -6.14 0.90
C ALA A 365 22.70 -4.83 0.39
N LYS A 366 21.90 -3.79 0.16
CA LYS A 366 22.42 -2.47 -0.24
C LYS A 366 23.15 -1.74 0.89
N ILE A 367 22.68 -1.88 2.12
CA ILE A 367 23.40 -1.37 3.30
C ILE A 367 24.76 -2.05 3.44
N GLU A 368 24.82 -3.38 3.30
CA GLU A 368 26.07 -4.14 3.35
C GLU A 368 27.05 -3.70 2.25
N GLU A 369 26.56 -3.50 1.03
CA GLU A 369 27.34 -2.95 -0.08
C GLU A 369 27.95 -1.58 0.29
N GLY A 370 27.15 -0.65 0.81
CA GLY A 370 27.59 0.70 1.22
C GLY A 370 28.57 0.71 2.41
N LEU A 371 28.57 -0.35 3.23
CA LEU A 371 29.50 -0.54 4.35
C LEU A 371 30.75 -1.35 3.98
N SER A 372 30.90 -1.74 2.72
CA SER A 372 32.08 -2.48 2.23
C SER A 372 33.38 -1.77 2.58
N GLY A 373 34.35 -2.52 3.10
CA GLY A 373 35.65 -2.00 3.54
C GLY A 373 35.67 -1.38 4.94
N ARG A 374 34.57 -1.47 5.70
CA ARG A 374 34.48 -0.96 7.09
C ARG A 374 34.26 -2.12 8.08
N PRO A 375 35.31 -2.83 8.50
CA PRO A 375 35.17 -4.09 9.26
C PRO A 375 34.37 -3.93 10.55
N ASN A 376 34.61 -2.84 11.31
CA ASN A 376 33.89 -2.59 12.56
C ASN A 376 32.38 -2.39 12.35
N PHE A 377 31.98 -1.77 11.23
CA PHE A 377 30.55 -1.60 10.89
C PHE A 377 29.93 -2.93 10.44
N LEU A 378 30.66 -3.72 9.64
CA LEU A 378 30.22 -5.04 9.19
C LEU A 378 30.05 -6.01 10.36
N GLU A 379 30.92 -5.92 11.38
CA GLU A 379 30.78 -6.67 12.64
C GLU A 379 29.49 -6.29 13.38
N MET A 380 29.24 -4.99 13.56
CA MET A 380 27.99 -4.50 14.17
C MET A 380 26.73 -4.91 13.39
N MET A 381 26.85 -5.07 12.07
CA MET A 381 25.76 -5.48 11.18
C MET A 381 25.48 -6.99 11.20
N GLN A 382 26.33 -7.83 11.80
CA GLN A 382 26.11 -9.28 11.84
C GLN A 382 24.80 -9.65 12.53
N TRP A 383 24.52 -9.03 13.68
CA TRP A 383 23.29 -9.26 14.42
C TRP A 383 22.03 -8.93 13.60
N PRO A 384 21.85 -7.69 13.08
CA PRO A 384 20.64 -7.38 12.34
C PRO A 384 20.52 -8.21 11.04
N LYS A 385 21.64 -8.53 10.37
CA LYS A 385 21.64 -9.40 9.19
C LYS A 385 21.12 -10.80 9.51
N GLN A 386 21.58 -11.39 10.62
CA GLN A 386 21.11 -12.69 11.07
C GLN A 386 19.61 -12.66 11.41
N MET A 387 19.17 -11.69 12.21
CA MET A 387 17.77 -11.58 12.63
C MET A 387 16.81 -11.37 11.45
N VAL A 388 17.18 -10.53 10.48
CA VAL A 388 16.41 -10.35 9.23
C VAL A 388 16.38 -11.65 8.43
N ALA A 389 17.50 -12.39 8.38
CA ALA A 389 17.55 -13.63 7.63
C ALA A 389 16.61 -14.69 8.22
N GLU A 390 16.55 -14.80 9.55
CA GLU A 390 15.70 -15.74 10.29
C GLU A 390 14.21 -15.36 10.22
N ALA A 391 13.87 -14.08 10.35
CA ALA A 391 12.47 -13.62 10.35
C ALA A 391 11.76 -13.80 9.00
N VAL A 392 12.51 -13.75 7.89
CA VAL A 392 11.95 -13.81 6.52
C VAL A 392 12.02 -15.24 5.93
N VAL A 393 12.34 -16.27 6.73
CA VAL A 393 12.19 -17.70 6.36
C VAL A 393 10.87 -18.23 6.89
#